data_AF-A0A931AHN7-F1
#
_entry.id   AF-A0A931AHN7-F1
#
_cell.length_a   1.000
_cell.length_b   1.000
_cell.length_c   1.000
_cell.angle_alpha   90.00
_cell.angle_beta   90.00
_cell.angle_gamma   90.00
#
_symmetry.space_group_name_H-M   'P 1'
#
loop_
_entity.id
_entity.type
_entity.pdbx_description
1 polymer ?
#
loop_
_entity_poly.entity_id
_entity_poly.type
_entity_poly.pdbx_seq_one_letter_code
_entity_poly.pdbx_strand_id
1 'polypeptide(L)'
;MTTYELGEVVAERKLEAVAADGSRTPVTVRFGKPYPDPLSTHGDWCCPHQILGLGEEGAGGSFGVDSLQALLLSVFKVRLKLGERARAGSVRLDWLGQDDLGLEADPEPRGVTAPRSRS
;
A
#
# COMPACT_ATOMS: atom_id res chain seq x y z
N MET A 1 12.70 -12.42 -8.09
CA MET A 1 11.90 -11.29 -7.57
C MET A 1 11.01 -10.85 -8.70
N THR A 2 9.71 -11.14 -8.62
CA THR A 2 8.77 -10.79 -9.70
C THR A 2 8.49 -9.31 -9.57
N THR A 3 9.07 -8.50 -10.45
CA THR A 3 8.74 -7.07 -10.55
C THR A 3 7.31 -6.99 -11.09
N TYR A 4 6.39 -6.43 -10.32
CA TYR A 4 5.06 -6.13 -10.83
C TYR A 4 5.15 -4.89 -11.72
N GLU A 5 4.43 -4.87 -12.84
CA GLU A 5 4.24 -3.63 -13.59
C GLU A 5 3.13 -2.82 -12.92
N LEU A 6 3.34 -1.51 -12.74
CA LEU A 6 2.35 -0.64 -12.09
C LEU A 6 1.08 -0.48 -12.94
N GLY A 7 1.22 -0.49 -14.27
CA GLY A 7 0.11 -0.27 -15.20
C GLY A 7 -0.45 1.15 -15.17
N GLU A 8 -1.74 1.30 -15.52
CA GLU A 8 -2.46 2.59 -15.45
C GLU A 8 -2.58 3.05 -14.00
N VAL A 9 -2.06 4.23 -13.67
CA VAL A 9 -2.18 4.80 -12.32
C VAL A 9 -3.56 5.41 -12.14
N VAL A 10 -4.29 4.96 -11.12
CA VAL A 10 -5.66 5.42 -10.83
C VAL A 10 -5.75 6.32 -9.59
N ALA A 11 -4.74 6.30 -8.74
CA ALA A 11 -4.66 7.15 -7.56
C ALA A 11 -3.21 7.42 -7.15
N GLU A 12 -2.95 8.61 -6.61
CA GLU A 12 -1.65 9.00 -6.06
C GLU A 12 -1.81 9.67 -4.68
N ARG A 13 -0.77 9.54 -3.85
CA ARG A 13 -0.60 10.33 -2.63
C ARG A 13 0.80 10.91 -2.59
N LYS A 14 0.88 12.23 -2.42
CA LYS A 14 2.13 12.95 -2.20
C LYS A 14 2.31 13.19 -0.70
N LEU A 15 3.49 12.82 -0.20
CA LEU A 15 3.92 12.90 1.19
C LEU A 15 5.27 13.61 1.24
N GLU A 16 5.70 14.01 2.43
CA GLU A 16 7.05 14.48 2.68
C GLU A 16 7.73 13.58 3.70
N ALA A 17 8.95 13.14 3.40
CA ALA A 17 9.86 12.56 4.38
C ALA A 17 10.67 13.68 5.03
N VAL A 18 10.52 13.85 6.35
CA VAL A 18 11.17 14.90 7.13
C VAL A 18 12.26 14.28 8.01
N ALA A 19 13.52 14.66 7.77
CA ALA A 19 14.65 14.21 8.57
C ALA A 19 14.79 15.03 9.87
N ALA A 20 15.68 14.59 10.76
CA ALA A 20 15.91 15.25 12.06
C ALA A 20 16.44 16.68 11.95
N ASP A 21 17.13 17.02 10.85
CA ASP A 21 17.61 18.37 10.55
C ASP A 21 16.54 19.27 9.91
N GLY A 22 15.32 18.74 9.72
CA GLY A 22 14.20 19.44 9.10
C GLY A 22 14.20 19.42 7.58
N SER A 23 15.19 18.78 6.93
CA SER A 23 15.18 18.59 5.48
C SER A 23 13.98 17.75 5.04
N ARG A 24 13.39 18.13 3.90
CA ARG A 24 12.18 17.50 3.35
C ARG A 24 12.47 16.89 1.99
N THR A 25 12.11 15.63 1.82
CA THR A 25 12.24 14.91 0.55
C THR A 25 10.85 14.44 0.11
N PRO A 26 10.45 14.65 -1.16
CA PRO A 26 9.14 14.22 -1.64
C PRO A 26 9.05 12.70 -1.69
N VAL A 27 7.93 12.15 -1.21
CA VAL A 27 7.58 10.73 -1.32
C VAL A 27 6.26 10.62 -2.07
N THR A 28 6.22 9.79 -3.11
CA THR A 28 5.00 9.58 -3.90
C THR A 28 4.55 8.13 -3.83
N VAL A 29 3.32 7.92 -3.36
CA VAL A 29 2.62 6.64 -3.44
C VAL A 29 1.76 6.62 -4.69
N ARG A 30 1.78 5.51 -5.42
CA ARG A 30 0.92 5.27 -6.58
C ARG A 30 0.19 3.96 -6.45
N PHE A 31 -1.07 3.94 -6.88
CA PHE A 31 -1.87 2.73 -7.03
C PHE A 31 -2.20 2.53 -8.51
N GLY A 32 -1.86 1.36 -9.01
CA GLY A 32 -2.25 0.91 -10.34
C GLY A 32 -3.71 0.47 -10.37
N LYS A 33 -4.30 0.46 -11.56
CA LYS A 33 -5.64 -0.09 -11.80
C LYS A 33 -5.68 -1.56 -11.38
N PRO A 34 -6.59 -1.97 -10.48
CA PRO A 34 -6.77 -3.38 -10.17
C PRO A 34 -7.13 -4.19 -11.42
N TYR A 35 -6.60 -5.41 -11.52
CA TYR A 35 -6.87 -6.33 -12.63
C TYR A 35 -7.01 -7.77 -12.12
N PRO A 36 -7.76 -8.65 -12.82
CA PRO A 36 -7.83 -10.08 -12.46
C PRO A 36 -6.44 -10.71 -12.52
N ASP A 37 -6.02 -11.38 -11.46
CA ASP A 37 -4.73 -12.07 -11.43
C ASP A 37 -4.73 -13.21 -12.45
N PRO A 38 -3.92 -13.15 -13.53
CA PRO A 38 -3.89 -14.17 -14.56
C PRO A 38 -3.38 -15.53 -14.04
N LEU A 39 -2.75 -15.55 -12.86
CA LEU A 39 -2.25 -16.77 -12.23
C LEU A 39 -3.24 -17.38 -11.23
N SER A 40 -4.32 -16.68 -10.87
CA SER A 40 -5.31 -17.19 -9.93
C SER A 40 -6.23 -18.22 -10.59
N THR A 41 -6.36 -19.38 -9.96
CA THR A 41 -7.35 -20.41 -10.32
C THR A 41 -8.73 -20.12 -9.75
N HIS A 42 -8.86 -19.12 -8.87
CA HIS A 42 -10.10 -18.78 -8.16
C HIS A 42 -10.67 -17.41 -8.56
N GLY A 43 -10.02 -16.71 -9.50
CA GLY A 43 -10.48 -15.41 -10.00
C GLY A 43 -10.12 -14.23 -9.09
N ASP A 44 -9.04 -14.36 -8.31
CA ASP A 44 -8.54 -13.27 -7.48
C ASP A 44 -8.09 -12.07 -8.33
N TRP A 45 -7.98 -10.93 -7.68
CA TRP A 45 -7.54 -9.67 -8.26
C TRP A 45 -6.22 -9.24 -7.66
N CYS A 46 -5.40 -8.58 -8.46
CA CYS A 46 -4.20 -7.88 -8.02
C CYS A 46 -4.41 -6.36 -8.14
N CYS A 47 -3.97 -5.62 -7.13
CA CYS A 47 -3.80 -4.17 -7.22
C CYS A 47 -2.31 -3.83 -7.10
N PRO A 48 -1.66 -3.34 -8.18
CA PRO A 48 -0.29 -2.85 -8.11
C PRO A 48 -0.16 -1.58 -7.25
N HIS A 49 0.97 -1.42 -6.57
CA HIS A 49 1.33 -0.20 -5.84
C HIS A 49 2.83 0.07 -5.90
N GLN A 50 3.19 1.34 -5.83
CA GLN A 50 4.58 1.80 -5.85
C GLN A 50 4.80 2.93 -4.84
N ILE A 51 5.99 2.97 -4.23
CA ILE A 51 6.45 4.04 -3.36
C ILE A 51 7.75 4.58 -3.93
N LEU A 52 7.78 5.87 -4.26
CA LEU A 52 8.94 6.58 -4.80
C LEU A 52 9.49 7.56 -3.75
N GLY A 53 10.80 7.78 -3.75
CA GLY A 53 11.49 8.73 -2.87
C GLY A 53 11.77 8.20 -1.47
N LEU A 54 11.56 6.90 -1.22
CA LEU A 54 11.79 6.28 0.10
C LEU A 54 12.19 4.80 -0.03
N GLY A 55 13.49 4.55 -0.13
CA GLY A 55 14.05 3.19 -0.24
C GLY A 55 13.86 2.55 -1.62
N GLU A 56 13.54 1.25 -1.66
CA GLU A 56 13.36 0.50 -2.91
C GLU A 56 12.10 0.96 -3.66
N GLU A 57 12.25 1.34 -4.93
CA GLU A 57 11.16 1.94 -5.73
C GLU A 57 10.43 0.94 -6.64
N GLY A 58 10.73 -0.35 -6.54
CA GLY A 58 10.03 -1.40 -7.28
C GLY A 58 8.53 -1.43 -6.97
N ALA A 59 7.70 -1.67 -7.99
CA ALA A 59 6.28 -1.90 -7.77
C ALA A 59 6.02 -3.29 -7.18
N GLY A 60 5.06 -3.36 -6.26
CA GLY A 60 4.53 -4.58 -5.68
C GLY A 60 3.04 -4.72 -5.96
N GLY A 61 2.44 -5.82 -5.51
CA GLY A 61 1.00 -6.05 -5.56
C GLY A 61 0.44 -6.52 -4.22
N SER A 62 -0.87 -6.30 -4.04
CA SER A 62 -1.70 -6.99 -3.05
C SER A 62 -2.85 -7.68 -3.76
N PHE A 63 -3.30 -8.81 -3.22
CA PHE A 63 -4.29 -9.67 -3.83
C PHE A 63 -5.56 -9.75 -2.98
N GLY A 64 -6.72 -9.74 -3.62
CA GLY A 64 -8.02 -9.88 -2.96
C GLY A 64 -9.01 -10.63 -3.84
N VAL A 65 -10.12 -11.07 -3.26
CA VAL A 65 -11.18 -11.83 -3.97
C VAL A 65 -11.86 -11.00 -5.06
N ASP A 66 -11.81 -9.67 -4.93
CA ASP A 66 -12.30 -8.71 -5.91
C ASP A 66 -11.38 -7.49 -6.02
N SER A 67 -11.69 -6.62 -6.99
CA SER A 67 -10.91 -5.42 -7.28
C SER A 67 -10.86 -4.42 -6.11
N LEU A 68 -11.94 -4.31 -5.34
CA LEU A 68 -12.05 -3.41 -4.21
C LEU A 68 -11.18 -3.91 -3.05
N GLN A 69 -11.29 -5.19 -2.69
CA GLN A 69 -10.48 -5.78 -1.63
C GLN A 69 -8.99 -5.72 -1.97
N ALA A 70 -8.60 -6.02 -3.22
CA ALA A 70 -7.22 -5.89 -3.67
C ALA A 70 -6.69 -4.47 -3.48
N LEU A 71 -7.49 -3.45 -3.80
CA LEU A 71 -7.14 -2.04 -3.57
C LEU A 71 -6.99 -1.71 -2.09
N LEU A 72 -7.96 -2.08 -1.25
CA LEU A 72 -7.91 -1.84 0.20
C LEU A 72 -6.67 -2.50 0.84
N LEU A 73 -6.36 -3.73 0.44
CA LEU A 73 -5.15 -4.45 0.87
C LEU A 73 -3.87 -3.79 0.36
N SER A 74 -3.89 -3.17 -0.83
CA SER A 74 -2.75 -2.36 -1.30
C SER A 74 -2.57 -1.09 -0.47
N VAL A 75 -3.65 -0.37 -0.13
CA VAL A 75 -3.58 0.80 0.76
C VAL A 75 -3.00 0.40 2.13
N PHE A 76 -3.52 -0.68 2.71
CA PHE A 76 -3.02 -1.22 3.99
C PHE A 76 -1.54 -1.61 3.92
N LYS A 77 -1.13 -2.38 2.90
CA LYS A 77 0.27 -2.80 2.72
C LYS A 77 1.21 -1.62 2.51
N VAL A 78 0.79 -0.60 1.76
CA VAL A 78 1.58 0.63 1.57
C VAL A 78 1.77 1.35 2.91
N ARG A 79 0.72 1.49 3.74
CA ARG A 79 0.85 2.09 5.08
C ARG A 79 1.91 1.37 5.93
N LEU A 80 1.91 0.04 5.92
CA LEU A 80 2.92 -0.75 6.64
C LEU A 80 4.34 -0.52 6.10
N LYS A 81 4.51 -0.57 4.76
CA LYS A 81 5.81 -0.34 4.10
C LYS A 81 6.35 1.06 4.36
N LEU A 82 5.50 2.08 4.31
CA LEU A 82 5.87 3.45 4.62
C LEU A 82 6.39 3.56 6.06
N GLY A 83 5.70 2.95 7.03
CA GLY A 83 6.14 2.94 8.42
C GLY A 83 7.46 2.20 8.64
N GLU A 84 7.67 1.06 7.96
CA GLU A 84 8.94 0.33 7.99
C GLU A 84 10.09 1.16 7.41
N ARG A 85 9.90 1.72 6.22
CA ARG A 85 10.93 2.48 5.50
C ARG A 85 11.24 3.81 6.19
N ALA A 86 10.24 4.47 6.77
CA ALA A 86 10.43 5.69 7.56
C ALA A 86 11.33 5.43 8.78
N ARG A 87 11.08 4.33 9.51
CA ARG A 87 11.94 3.89 10.62
C ARG A 87 13.37 3.57 10.15
N ALA A 88 13.51 2.81 9.07
CA ALA A 88 14.83 2.48 8.52
C ALA A 88 15.61 3.72 8.06
N GLY A 89 14.92 4.70 7.48
CA GLY A 89 15.49 5.97 7.03
C GLY A 89 15.64 7.03 8.12
N SER A 90 15.20 6.76 9.35
CA SER A 90 15.15 7.76 10.45
C SER A 90 14.44 9.07 10.06
N VAL A 91 13.34 8.96 9.32
CA VAL A 91 12.51 10.09 8.89
C VAL A 91 11.09 9.98 9.43
N ARG A 92 10.43 11.12 9.62
CA ARG A 92 8.98 11.23 9.80
C ARG A 92 8.31 11.33 8.42
N LEU A 93 7.11 10.76 8.28
CA LEU A 93 6.28 11.03 7.10
C LEU A 93 5.20 12.05 7.45
N ASP A 94 5.02 13.03 6.58
CA ASP A 94 4.05 14.10 6.71
C ASP A 94 3.09 14.09 5.53
N TRP A 95 1.81 14.26 5.83
CA TRP A 95 0.80 14.58 4.84
C TRP A 95 0.00 15.80 5.30
N LEU A 96 0.13 16.92 4.57
CA LEU A 96 -0.58 18.17 4.88
C LEU A 96 -0.31 18.70 6.30
N GLY A 97 0.91 18.52 6.81
CA GLY A 97 1.27 18.93 8.17
C GLY A 97 0.82 17.95 9.26
N GLN A 98 0.42 16.73 8.90
CA GLN A 98 -0.11 15.72 9.82
C GLN A 98 0.71 14.43 9.78
N ASP A 99 0.73 13.72 10.91
CA ASP A 99 1.35 12.38 11.04
C ASP A 99 0.45 11.27 10.50
N ASP A 100 -0.86 11.50 10.52
CA ASP A 100 -1.82 10.61 9.89
C ASP A 100 -1.72 10.76 8.37
N LEU A 101 -1.31 9.67 7.72
CA LEU A 101 -1.13 9.63 6.28
C LEU A 101 -2.45 9.41 5.53
N GLY A 102 -3.59 9.30 6.20
CA GLY A 102 -4.90 9.09 5.56
C GLY A 102 -4.92 7.86 4.66
N LEU A 103 -4.19 6.81 5.06
CA LEU A 103 -4.05 5.51 4.39
C LEU A 103 -4.62 4.42 5.29
N GLU A 104 -5.81 4.65 5.84
CA GLU A 104 -6.52 3.69 6.68
C GLU A 104 -7.56 2.93 5.87
N ALA A 105 -7.30 1.63 5.73
CA ALA A 105 -8.25 0.67 5.20
C ALA A 105 -8.22 -0.53 6.15
N ASP A 106 -9.37 -0.89 6.69
CA ASP A 106 -9.55 -2.14 7.42
C ASP A 106 -9.99 -3.19 6.39
N PRO A 107 -9.10 -4.13 6.01
CA PRO A 107 -9.42 -5.12 5.00
C PRO A 107 -10.32 -6.24 5.53
N GLU A 108 -10.56 -6.29 6.85
CA GLU A 108 -11.40 -7.31 7.48
C GLU A 108 -12.84 -6.78 7.64
N PRO A 109 -13.87 -7.59 7.29
CA PRO A 109 -15.24 -7.25 7.60
C PRO A 109 -15.45 -7.18 9.12
N ARG A 110 -15.89 -6.01 9.61
CA ARG A 110 -16.22 -5.85 11.03
C ARG A 110 -17.33 -6.81 11.45
N GLY A 111 -17.10 -7.55 12.53
CA GLY A 111 -18.11 -8.44 13.13
C GLY A 111 -18.20 -9.85 12.54
N VAL A 112 -17.32 -10.22 11.59
CA VAL A 112 -17.19 -11.62 11.18
C VAL A 112 -16.24 -12.33 12.15
N THR A 113 -16.79 -12.91 13.23
CA THR A 113 -16.06 -13.93 13.98
C THR A 113 -15.76 -15.09 13.03
N ALA A 114 -14.47 -15.42 12.86
CA ALA A 114 -14.06 -16.62 12.15
C ALA A 114 -14.90 -17.81 12.61
N PRO A 115 -15.41 -18.67 11.69
CA PRO A 115 -16.17 -19.84 12.09
C PRO A 115 -15.32 -20.65 13.06
N ARG A 116 -15.82 -20.85 14.29
CA ARG A 116 -15.20 -21.75 15.25
C ARG A 116 -15.02 -23.08 14.54
N SER A 117 -13.78 -23.55 14.43
CA SER A 117 -13.49 -24.90 13.97
C SER A 117 -14.33 -25.86 14.81
N ARG A 118 -15.27 -26.57 14.16
CA ARG A 118 -15.94 -27.68 14.82
C ARG A 118 -14.87 -28.76 14.99
N SER A 119 -14.65 -29.11 16.27
CA SER A 119 -13.77 -30.17 16.73
C SER A 119 -14.14 -31.52 16.12
#